data_AF-A0A497JA53-F1
#
_entry.id   AF-A0A497JA53-F1
#
_cell.length_a   1.000
_cell.length_b   1.000
_cell.length_c   1.000
_cell.angle_alpha   90.00
_cell.angle_beta   90.00
_cell.angle_gamma   90.00
#
_symmetry.space_group_name_H-M   'P 1'
#
loop_
_entity.id
_entity.type
_entity.pdbx_description
1 polymer ?
#
loop_
_entity_poly.entity_id
_entity_poly.type
_entity_poly.pdbx_seq_one_letter_code
_entity_poly.pdbx_strand_id
1 'polypeptide(L)' 'MNSRLMNELKEGKFVFTGELEPRKITDLAEIVEEAKSLKGYVTACNVTDNPGSNACFSSLVCSYIVQR' A
#
# COMPACT_ATOMS: atom_id res chain seq x y z
N MET A 1 -16.74 4.18 -7.07
CA MET A 1 -15.62 4.05 -6.11
C MET A 1 -14.89 5.39 -6.10
N ASN A 2 -14.88 6.11 -4.97
CA ASN A 2 -14.15 7.38 -4.86
C ASN A 2 -12.80 7.12 -4.18
N SER A 3 -11.71 7.33 -4.90
CA SER A 3 -10.35 7.26 -4.36
C SER A 3 -10.04 8.54 -3.59
N ARG A 4 -9.61 8.42 -2.33
CA ARG A 4 -9.20 9.57 -1.51
C ARG A 4 -8.07 10.36 -2.17
N LEU A 5 -7.07 9.67 -2.71
CA LEU A 5 -5.96 10.29 -3.44
C LEU A 5 -6.46 11.13 -4.62
N MET A 6 -7.34 10.57 -5.45
CA MET A 6 -7.86 11.29 -6.61
C MET A 6 -8.69 12.51 -6.22
N ASN A 7 -9.44 12.43 -5.12
CA ASN A 7 -10.21 13.57 -4.62
C ASN A 7 -9.29 14.69 -4.13
N GLU A 8 -8.32 14.37 -3.28
CA GLU A 8 -7.39 15.38 -2.72
C GLU A 8 -6.52 16.03 -3.80
N LEU A 9 -6.06 15.26 -4.80
CA LEU A 9 -5.31 15.82 -5.93
C LEU A 9 -6.16 16.78 -6.78
N LYS A 10 -7.43 16.45 -7.05
CA LYS A 10 -8.35 17.34 -7.80
C LYS A 10 -8.67 18.64 -7.05
N GLU A 11 -8.64 18.59 -5.72
CA GLU A 11 -8.80 19.77 -4.86
C GLU A 11 -7.53 20.62 -4.76
N GLY A 12 -6.42 20.21 -5.40
CA GLY A 12 -5.15 20.95 -5.37
C GLY A 12 -4.41 20.83 -4.04
N LYS A 13 -4.71 19.81 -3.22
CA LYS A 13 -4.04 19.58 -1.94
C LYS A 13 -2.65 18.97 -2.15
N PHE A 14 -1.71 19.37 -1.29
CA PHE A 14 -0.45 18.65 -1.13
C PHE A 14 -0.71 17.35 -0.35
N VAL A 15 -0.25 16.22 -0.88
CA VAL A 15 -0.54 14.88 -0.32
C VAL A 15 0.76 14.15 0.00
N PHE A 16 0.70 13.29 1.03
CA PHE A 16 1.76 12.33 1.33
C PHE A 16 1.31 10.94 0.92
N THR A 17 2.18 10.20 0.24
CA THR A 17 1.98 8.80 -0.12
C THR A 17 2.99 7.92 0.61
N GLY A 18 2.61 6.67 0.88
CA GLY A 18 3.51 5.65 1.40
C GLY A 18 3.75 4.55 0.37
N GLU A 19 4.77 3.73 0.60
CA GLU A 19 5.03 2.52 -0.17
C GLU A 19 5.01 1.31 0.77
N LEU A 20 4.41 0.21 0.33
CA LEU A 20 4.41 -1.08 1.00
C LEU A 20 5.22 -2.07 0.16
N GLU A 21 6.09 -2.84 0.80
CA GLU A 21 6.88 -3.86 0.11
C GLU A 21 6.31 -5.26 0.34
N PRO A 22 5.92 -6.01 -0.70
CA PRO A 22 5.66 -7.45 -0.58
C PRO A 22 6.95 -8.15 -0.20
N ARG A 23 7.04 -8.59 1.05
CA ARG A 23 8.21 -9.29 1.56
C ARG A 23 8.12 -10.80 1.26
N LYS A 24 9.25 -11.50 1.40
CA LYS A 24 9.32 -12.97 1.38
C LYS A 24 8.84 -13.51 2.73
N ILE A 25 7.54 -13.46 2.95
CA ILE A 25 6.87 -13.86 4.20
C ILE A 25 6.05 -15.13 3.98
N THR A 26 5.44 -15.65 5.03
CA THR A 26 4.44 -16.74 4.96
C THR A 26 3.10 -16.35 5.57
N ASP A 27 3.05 -15.25 6.33
CA ASP A 27 1.86 -14.69 6.94
C ASP A 27 1.56 -13.29 6.38
N LEU A 28 0.37 -13.11 5.80
CA LEU A 28 -0.06 -11.83 5.23
C LEU A 28 -0.41 -10.78 6.30
N ALA A 29 -0.54 -11.18 7.57
CA ALA A 29 -0.78 -10.25 8.67
C ALA A 29 0.33 -9.20 8.80
N GLU A 30 1.58 -9.55 8.46
CA GLU A 30 2.71 -8.63 8.52
C GLU A 30 2.52 -7.40 7.62
N ILE A 31 1.98 -7.59 6.40
CA ILE A 31 1.70 -6.50 5.46
C ILE A 31 0.53 -5.63 5.93
N VAL A 32 -0.46 -6.24 6.59
CA VAL A 32 -1.59 -5.51 7.16
C VAL A 32 -1.15 -4.61 8.30
N GLU A 33 -0.28 -5.09 9.19
CA GLU A 33 0.28 -4.27 10.27
C GLU A 33 1.15 -3.12 9.74
N GLU A 34 1.94 -3.37 8.69
CA GLU A 34 2.69 -2.31 8.01
C GLU A 34 1.76 -1.24 7.42
N ALA A 35 0.71 -1.63 6.72
CA ALA A 35 -0.31 -0.71 6.19
C ALA A 35 -1.02 0.08 7.31
N LYS A 36 -1.31 -0.56 8.44
CA LYS A 36 -1.90 0.10 9.62
C LYS A 36 -0.95 1.14 10.22
N SER A 37 0.36 0.89 10.23
CA SER A 37 1.35 1.83 10.76
C SER A 37 1.41 3.14 9.97
N LEU A 38 1.09 3.11 8.67
CA LEU A 38 1.01 4.28 7.79
C LEU A 38 -0.36 4.98 7.84
N LYS A 39 -1.39 4.32 8.36
CA LYS A 39 -2.76 4.84 8.40
C LYS A 39 -2.82 6.11 9.24
N GLY A 40 -3.37 7.17 8.66
CA GLY A 40 -3.46 8.49 9.29
C GLY A 40 -2.30 9.43 8.94
N TYR A 41 -1.18 8.91 8.45
CA TYR A 41 -0.05 9.72 7.99
C TYR A 41 -0.04 9.95 6.48
N VAL A 42 -0.55 8.99 5.70
CA VAL A 42 -0.56 9.04 4.23
C VAL A 42 -1.97 9.00 3.65
N THR A 43 -2.15 9.61 2.48
CA THR A 43 -3.41 9.64 1.74
C THR A 43 -3.68 8.31 1.02
N ALA A 44 -2.63 7.66 0.52
CA ALA A 44 -2.67 6.36 -0.14
C ALA A 44 -1.30 5.67 -0.07
N CYS A 45 -1.29 4.35 -0.29
CA CYS A 45 -0.07 3.57 -0.46
C CYS A 45 -0.07 2.84 -1.80
N ASN A 46 1.09 2.76 -2.46
CA ASN A 46 1.33 1.75 -3.48
C ASN A 46 1.91 0.48 -2.85
N VAL A 47 1.81 -0.63 -3.58
CA VAL A 47 2.46 -1.90 -3.23
C VAL A 47 3.49 -2.20 -4.31
N THR A 48 4.76 -2.35 -3.93
CA THR A 48 5.86 -2.55 -4.87
C THR A 48 5.73 -3.88 -5.61
N ASP A 49 5.88 -3.87 -6.93
CA ASP A 49 5.92 -5.09 -7.72
C ASP A 49 7.35 -5.59 -7.86
N ASN A 50 7.60 -6.86 -7.50
CA ASN A 50 8.89 -7.54 -7.65
C ASN A 50 10.10 -6.79 -7.03
N PRO A 51 10.09 -6.46 -5.72
CA PRO A 51 11.17 -5.73 -5.06
C PRO A 51 12.50 -6.48 -5.17
N GLY A 52 13.48 -5.83 -5.82
CA GLY A 52 14.82 -6.36 -5.99
C GLY A 52 14.91 -7.66 -6.81
N SER A 53 13.89 -7.96 -7.63
CA SER A 53 13.81 -9.23 -8.39
C SER A 53 13.84 -10.49 -7.52
N ASN A 54 13.37 -10.39 -6.27
CA ASN A 54 13.32 -11.50 -5.32
C ASN A 54 11.99 -12.24 -5.37
N ALA A 55 12.00 -13.50 -4.91
CA ALA A 55 10.75 -14.22 -4.64
C ALA A 55 10.00 -13.55 -3.48
N CYS A 56 8.91 -12.87 -3.79
CA CYS A 56 8.01 -12.21 -2.86
C CYS A 56 6.56 -12.68 -3.03
N PHE A 57 5.68 -12.29 -2.12
CA PHE A 57 4.25 -12.44 -2.35
C PHE A 57 3.80 -11.59 -3.55
N SER A 58 2.72 -12.03 -4.21
CA SER A 58 2.10 -11.27 -5.29
C SER A 58 1.67 -9.88 -4.80
N SER A 59 2.16 -8.84 -5.47
CA SER A 59 1.80 -7.44 -5.23
C SER A 59 0.30 -7.20 -5.33
N LEU A 60 -0.39 -7.92 -6.23
CA LEU A 60 -1.86 -7.88 -6.38
C LEU A 60 -2.58 -8.47 -5.17
N VAL A 61 -2.12 -9.60 -4.65
CA VAL A 61 -2.71 -10.21 -3.44
C VAL A 61 -2.52 -9.29 -2.24
N CYS A 62 -1.30 -8.77 -2.04
CA CYS A 62 -1.02 -7.78 -1.00
C CYS A 62 -1.92 -6.55 -1.14
N SER A 63 -2.05 -6.00 -2.36
CA SER A 63 -2.92 -4.85 -2.65
C SER A 63 -4.39 -5.13 -2.30
N TYR A 64 -4.89 -6.32 -2.60
CA TYR A 64 -6.27 -6.69 -2.26
C TYR A 64 -6.48 -6.79 -0.74
N ILE A 65 -5.54 -7.44 -0.04
CA ILE A 65 -5.68 -7.72 1.40
C ILE A 65 -5.63 -6.44 2.24
N VAL A 66 -4.76 -5.48 1.93
CA VAL A 66 -4.66 -4.22 2.71
C VAL A 66 -5.85 -3.28 2.52
N GLN A 67 -6.68 -3.52 1.51
CA GLN A 67 -7.90 -2.76 1.25
C GLN A 67 -9.16 -3.34 1.93
N ARG A 68 -9.04 -4.49 2.61
CA ARG A 68 -10.15 -5.15 3.31
C ARG A 68 -10.41 -4.63 4.71
#